data_AF-A0A7J9XV20-F1
#
_entry.id   AF-A0A7J9XV20-F1
#
_cell.length_a   1.000
_cell.length_b   1.000
_cell.length_c   1.000
_cell.angle_alpha   90.00
_cell.angle_beta   90.00
_cell.angle_gamma   90.00
#
_symmetry.space_group_name_H-M   'P 1'
#
loop_
_entity.id
_entity.type
_entity.pdbx_description
1 polymer ?
#
loop_
_entity_poly.entity_id
_entity_poly.type
_entity_poly.pdbx_seq_one_letter_code
_entity_poly.pdbx_strand_id
1 'polypeptide(L)' 'FRFNESPIDLLRRATEVGATQRTLCREWKDWFTRTAMPAVRVPDFNMSSVSQAT' A
#
# COMPACT_ATOMS: atom_id res chain seq x y z
N PHE A 1 8.27 8.89 3.13
CA PHE A 1 8.09 7.94 2.02
C PHE A 1 6.75 8.17 1.38
N ARG A 2 6.71 8.30 0.06
CA ARG A 2 5.49 8.45 -0.72
C ARG A 2 5.44 7.35 -1.76
N PHE A 3 4.25 6.84 -2.02
CA PHE A 3 4.03 5.99 -3.18
C PHE A 3 3.94 6.93 -4.38
N ASN A 4 5.00 6.97 -5.18
CA ASN A 4 5.08 7.82 -6.37
C ASN A 4 4.55 7.09 -7.62
N GLU A 5 3.68 6.11 -7.40
CA GLU A 5 3.14 5.23 -8.43
C GLU A 5 1.62 5.21 -8.36
N SER A 6 1.00 4.99 -9.51
CA SER A 6 -0.44 4.78 -9.62
C SER A 6 -0.86 3.55 -8.81
N PRO A 7 -1.88 3.66 -7.93
CA PRO A 7 -2.35 2.51 -7.15
C PRO A 7 -2.91 1.39 -8.05
N ILE A 8 -3.46 1.74 -9.21
CA ILE A 8 -3.97 0.75 -10.16
C ILE A 8 -2.82 -0.02 -10.81
N ASP A 9 -1.73 0.66 -11.14
CA ASP A 9 -0.59 0.01 -11.78
C ASP A 9 0.19 -0.87 -10.79
N LEU A 10 0.20 -0.52 -9.51
CA LEU A 10 0.68 -1.41 -8.45
C LEU A 10 -0.16 -2.69 -8.36
N LEU A 11 -1.50 -2.56 -8.36
CA LEU A 11 -2.39 -3.72 -8.26
C LEU A 11 -2.28 -4.65 -9.48
N ARG A 12 -2.08 -4.09 -10.68
CA ARG A 12 -1.84 -4.89 -11.89
C ARG A 12 -0.57 -5.73 -11.84
N ARG A 13 0.42 -5.33 -11.03
CA ARG A 13 1.70 -6.03 -10.89
C ARG A 13 1.76 -6.99 -9.69
N ALA A 14 0.70 -7.07 -8.88
CA ALA A 14 0.70 -7.95 -7.71
C ALA A 14 0.94 -9.41 -8.12
N THR A 15 1.98 -10.04 -7.54
CA THR A 15 2.35 -11.44 -7.85
C THR A 15 1.88 -12.42 -6.79
N GLU A 16 1.72 -11.97 -5.55
CA GLU A 16 1.23 -12.78 -4.44
C GLU A 16 0.23 -11.99 -3.60
N VAL A 17 -0.86 -12.64 -3.20
CA VAL A 17 -1.88 -12.09 -2.30
C VAL A 17 -2.17 -13.14 -1.23
N GLY A 18 -1.93 -12.77 0.03
CA GLY A 18 -2.21 -13.64 1.17
C GLY A 18 -3.69 -13.69 1.56
N ALA A 19 -3.99 -14.37 2.67
CA ALA A 19 -5.32 -14.31 3.27
C ALA A 19 -5.57 -12.92 3.89
N THR A 20 -6.80 -12.42 3.79
CA THR A 20 -7.20 -11.17 4.43
C THR A 20 -7.14 -11.30 5.95
N GLN A 21 -6.44 -10.39 6.62
CA GLN A 21 -6.32 -10.34 8.08
C GLN A 21 -6.61 -8.93 8.61
N ARG A 22 -6.93 -8.82 9.91
CA ARG A 22 -7.08 -7.52 10.57
C ARG A 22 -5.74 -6.78 10.56
N THR A 23 -5.76 -5.51 10.21
CA THR A 23 -4.55 -4.67 10.16
C THR A 23 -4.84 -3.25 10.65
N LEU A 24 -3.79 -2.52 11.04
CA LEU A 24 -3.89 -1.12 11.41
C LEU A 24 -3.95 -0.26 10.14
N CYS A 25 -4.89 0.69 10.10
CA CYS A 25 -4.93 1.68 9.03
C CYS A 25 -3.84 2.74 9.23
N ARG A 26 -3.50 3.45 8.15
CA ARG A 26 -2.52 4.55 8.18
C ARG A 26 -2.97 5.70 9.09
N GLU A 27 -4.28 5.93 9.18
CA GLU A 27 -4.94 6.99 9.97
C GLU A 27 -4.95 6.74 11.48
N TRP A 28 -4.22 5.74 11.98
CA TRP A 28 -3.96 5.55 13.42
C TRP A 28 -5.20 5.58 14.31
N LYS A 29 -6.34 5.07 13.79
CA LYS A 29 -7.52 4.66 14.56
C LYS A 29 -8.50 5.78 14.97
N ASP A 30 -8.43 6.97 14.39
CA ASP A 30 -9.42 8.03 14.71
C ASP A 30 -10.76 7.82 13.97
N TRP A 31 -10.71 7.61 12.65
CA TRP A 31 -11.93 7.55 11.81
C TRP A 31 -12.18 6.18 11.16
N PHE A 32 -11.13 5.39 10.94
CA PHE A 32 -11.20 4.06 10.33
C PHE A 32 -10.61 3.01 11.26
N THR A 33 -11.40 2.51 12.21
CA THR A 33 -10.92 1.59 13.27
C THR A 33 -11.01 0.12 12.90
N ARG A 34 -11.77 -0.21 11.85
CA ARG A 34 -11.96 -1.58 11.36
C ARG A 34 -11.39 -1.72 9.95
N THR A 35 -10.15 -2.17 9.87
CA THR A 35 -9.47 -2.42 8.59
C THR A 35 -9.01 -3.87 8.52
N ALA A 36 -9.21 -4.50 7.37
CA ALA A 36 -8.68 -5.82 7.05
C ALA A 36 -8.16 -5.82 5.62
N MET A 37 -6.97 -6.37 5.40
CA MET A 37 -6.29 -6.38 4.11
C MET A 37 -5.29 -7.56 4.09
N PRO A 38 -5.09 -8.24 2.95
CA PRO A 38 -4.07 -9.28 2.84
C PRO A 38 -2.68 -8.69 2.66
N ALA A 39 -1.63 -9.42 3.04
CA ALA A 39 -0.29 -9.06 2.56
C ALA A 39 -0.22 -9.22 1.03
N VAL A 40 0.32 -8.22 0.33
CA VAL A 40 0.48 -8.23 -1.14
C VAL A 40 1.94 -8.05 -1.49
N ARG A 41 2.44 -8.84 -2.45
CA ARG A 41 3.77 -8.68 -3.03
C ARG A 41 3.66 -8.02 -4.40
N VAL A 42 4.33 -6.89 -4.56
CA VAL A 42 4.45 -6.17 -5.83
C VAL A 42 5.95 -6.07 -6.17
N PRO A 43 6.41 -6.69 -7.27
CA PRO A 43 7.80 -6.57 -7.70
C PRO A 43 8.10 -5.14 -8.17
N ASP A 44 9.37 -4.76 -8.14
CA ASP A 44 9.86 -3.46 -8.63
C ASP A 44 9.07 -2.27 -8.07
N PHE A 45 8.74 -2.33 -6.77
CA PHE A 45 8.06 -1.26 -6.06
C PHE A 45 9.03 -0.14 -5.71
N ASN A 46 8.81 1.06 -6.24
CA ASN A 46 9.67 2.20 -5.97
C ASN A 46 9.20 2.99 -4.74
N MET A 47 9.82 2.72 -3.58
CA MET A 47 9.64 3.52 -2.38
C MET A 47 10.56 4.74 -2.40
N SER A 48 10.14 5.80 -3.11
CA SER A 48 10.94 7.02 -3.20
C SER A 48 11.00 7.80 -1.87
N SER A 49 12.20 8.26 -1.52
CA SER A 49 12.45 9.33 -0.53
C SER A 49 12.57 10.71 -1.18
N VAL A 50 12.79 10.79 -2.49
CA VAL A 50 13.01 12.03 -3.25
C VAL A 50 11.70 12.45 -3.91
N SER A 51 11.18 13.60 -3.50
CA SER A 51 9.99 14.23 -4.08
C SER A 51 10.43 15.28 -5.10
N GLN A 52 10.23 15.02 -6.39
CA GLN A 52 10.39 16.00 -7.49
C GLN A 52 9.10 16.83 -7.66
N ALA A 53 8.37 17.09 -6.57
CA ALA A 53 7.21 17.97 -6.63
C ALA A 53 7.72 19.41 -6.56
N THR A 54 7.67 20.10 -7.69
CA THR A 54 7.94 21.54 -7.81
C THR A 54 6.77 22.36 -7.29
#